data_AF-A0A7Y1TMA0-F1
#
_entry.id   AF-A0A7Y1TMA0-F1
#
_cell.length_a   1.000
_cell.length_b   1.000
_cell.length_c   1.000
_cell.angle_alpha   90.00
_cell.angle_beta   90.00
_cell.angle_gamma   90.00
#
_symmetry.space_group_name_H-M   'P 1'
#
loop_
_entity.id
_entity.type
_entity.pdbx_description
1 polymer ?
#
loop_
_entity_poly.entity_id
_entity_poly.type
_entity_poly.pdbx_seq_one_letter_code
_entity_poly.pdbx_strand_id
1 'polypeptide(L)' 'MARAVKKQALGRGLSALLKDSVDDINSIQDKNADKVVGTIVEIDLDTIKVNPYQPRTYFNEETLRELASSI' A
#
# COMPACT_ATOMS: atom_id res chain seq x y z
N MET A 1 30.28 41.87 11.08
CA MET A 1 31.03 40.64 10.74
C MET A 1 30.14 39.43 10.94
N ALA A 2 30.16 38.51 9.97
CA ALA A 2 29.75 37.08 9.93
C ALA A 2 28.40 36.59 10.51
N ARG A 3 27.62 35.95 9.61
CA ARG A 3 26.45 35.07 9.83
C ARG A 3 26.79 33.84 10.69
N ALA A 4 25.78 33.30 11.37
CA ALA A 4 25.66 31.86 11.63
C ALA A 4 24.23 31.37 11.35
N VAL A 5 23.94 31.05 10.08
CA VAL A 5 22.75 30.27 9.70
C VAL A 5 23.05 28.82 10.09
N LYS A 6 22.27 28.25 11.00
CA LYS A 6 22.41 26.85 11.41
C LYS A 6 22.25 25.95 10.18
N LYS A 7 23.26 25.11 9.96
CA LYS A 7 23.45 24.19 8.84
C LYS A 7 22.15 23.46 8.47
N GLN A 8 21.72 23.61 7.22
CA GLN A 8 21.11 22.50 6.51
C GLN A 8 22.23 21.62 5.99
N ALA A 9 22.43 20.45 6.57
CA ALA A 9 23.18 19.39 5.91
C ALA A 9 22.62 18.06 6.39
N LEU A 10 22.26 17.23 5.40
CA LEU A 10 21.70 15.88 5.48
C LEU A 10 20.17 15.85 5.62
N GLY A 11 19.50 15.50 4.53
CA GLY A 11 18.13 14.96 4.55
C GLY A 11 17.11 15.67 3.67
N ARG A 12 17.36 16.91 3.20
CA ARG A 12 16.34 17.64 2.43
C ARG A 12 15.96 17.02 1.07
N GLY A 13 16.86 16.22 0.48
CA GLY A 13 16.56 15.44 -0.73
C GLY A 13 16.14 14.00 -0.43
N LEU A 14 16.79 13.34 0.55
CA LEU A 14 16.50 11.95 0.88
C LEU A 14 15.11 11.79 1.52
N SER A 15 14.68 12.73 2.37
CA SER A 15 13.33 12.73 2.94
C SER A 15 12.22 13.04 1.92
N ALA A 16 12.55 13.60 0.75
CA ALA A 16 11.60 13.80 -0.34
C ALA A 16 11.46 12.53 -1.21
N LEU A 17 12.50 11.72 -1.29
CA LEU A 17 12.49 10.42 -1.97
C LEU A 17 11.94 9.29 -1.09
N LEU A 18 12.02 9.43 0.24
CA LEU A 18 11.59 8.41 1.21
C LEU A 18 10.15 8.56 1.71
N LYS A 19 9.42 9.63 1.35
CA LYS A 19 8.12 9.95 1.97
C LYS A 19 6.90 9.61 1.13
N ASP A 20 7.10 9.30 -0.14
CA ASP A 20 6.04 8.70 -0.96
C ASP A 20 6.48 7.26 -1.25
N SER A 21 6.24 6.37 -0.29
CA SER A 21 5.98 4.97 -0.61
C SER A 21 4.75 4.96 -1.51
N VAL A 22 5.02 5.03 -2.81
CA VAL A 22 4.05 5.22 -3.90
C VAL A 22 3.11 4.02 -4.09
N ASP A 23 3.32 2.96 -3.32
CA ASP A 23 2.71 1.64 -3.59
C ASP A 23 1.61 1.24 -2.59
N ASP A 24 1.29 2.12 -1.62
CA ASP A 24 0.35 1.81 -0.55
C ASP A 24 -0.97 2.58 -0.75
N ILE A 25 -1.69 2.29 -1.84
CA ILE A 25 -3.12 2.64 -1.92
C ILE A 25 -3.84 1.74 -0.91
N ASN A 26 -4.02 2.25 0.30
CA ASN A 26 -4.68 1.55 1.41
C ASN A 26 -6.17 1.93 1.52
N SER A 27 -6.57 3.07 0.94
CA SER A 27 -7.92 3.60 1.10
C SER A 27 -8.44 4.36 -0.12
N ILE A 28 -9.77 4.49 -0.19
CA ILE A 28 -10.51 5.24 -1.22
C ILE A 28 -10.08 6.73 -1.25
N GLN A 29 -9.49 7.25 -0.18
CA GLN A 29 -9.00 8.63 -0.10
C GLN A 29 -7.57 8.84 -0.61
N ASP A 30 -6.86 7.77 -1.01
CA ASP A 30 -5.49 7.89 -1.49
C ASP A 30 -5.45 8.50 -2.90
N LYS A 31 -4.46 9.35 -3.14
CA LYS A 31 -4.27 9.98 -4.46
C LYS A 31 -3.96 8.88 -5.48
N ASN A 32 -4.89 8.66 -6.42
CA ASN A 32 -4.96 7.61 -7.46
C ASN A 32 -5.98 6.49 -7.21
N ALA A 33 -6.65 6.44 -6.05
CA ALA A 33 -7.74 5.49 -5.81
C ALA A 33 -8.88 5.65 -6.84
N ASP A 34 -9.20 6.88 -7.25
CA ASP A 34 -10.27 7.17 -8.23
C ASP A 34 -10.09 6.50 -9.61
N LYS A 35 -8.85 6.11 -9.98
CA LYS A 35 -8.58 5.44 -11.26
C LYS A 35 -8.73 3.92 -11.21
N VAL A 36 -8.67 3.34 -10.01
CA VAL A 36 -8.65 1.88 -9.79
C VAL A 36 -9.94 1.43 -9.11
N VAL A 37 -10.52 2.26 -8.25
CA VAL A 37 -11.80 2.00 -7.56
C VAL A 37 -12.93 2.02 -8.59
N GLY A 38 -13.52 0.85 -8.84
CA GLY A 38 -14.66 0.67 -9.76
C GLY A 38 -14.30 0.11 -11.13
N THR A 39 -13.02 -0.12 -11.43
CA THR A 39 -12.59 -0.82 -12.65
C THR A 39 -12.22 -2.26 -12.30
N ILE A 40 -12.78 -3.22 -13.03
CA ILE A 40 -12.37 -4.63 -12.94
C ILE A 40 -11.09 -4.77 -13.76
N VAL A 41 -10.01 -5.23 -13.10
CA VAL A 41 -8.70 -5.44 -13.73
C VAL A 41 -8.25 -6.87 -13.43
N GLU A 42 -7.77 -7.59 -14.44
CA GLU A 42 -7.13 -8.89 -14.28
C GLU A 42 -5.68 -8.69 -13.82
N ILE A 43 -5.27 -9.42 -12.78
CA ILE A 43 -3.93 -9.36 -12.19
C ILE A 43 -3.37 -10.76 -12.02
N ASP A 44 -2.07 -10.91 -12.24
CA ASP A 44 -1.38 -12.19 -12.06
C ASP A 44 -1.31 -12.58 -10.59
N LEU A 45 -1.57 -13.85 -10.28
CA LEU A 45 -1.58 -14.36 -8.90
C LEU A 45 -0.22 -14.17 -8.20
N ASP A 46 0.89 -14.25 -8.92
CA ASP A 46 2.25 -14.08 -8.38
C ASP A 46 2.51 -12.66 -7.85
N THR A 47 1.67 -11.69 -8.26
CA THR A 47 1.75 -10.29 -7.79
C THR A 47 0.94 -10.04 -6.52
N ILE A 48 0.05 -10.98 -6.14
CA ILE A 48 -0.81 -10.87 -4.97
C ILE A 48 -0.05 -11.32 -3.72
N LYS A 49 -0.14 -10.52 -2.66
CA LYS A 49 0.47 -10.83 -1.34
C LYS A 49 -0.58 -10.76 -0.25
N VAL A 50 -0.32 -11.48 0.84
CA VAL A 50 -1.15 -11.39 2.05
C VAL A 50 -1.08 -9.99 2.62
N ASN A 51 -2.24 -9.46 3.05
CA ASN A 51 -2.30 -8.16 3.71
C ASN A 51 -1.59 -8.23 5.08
N PRO A 52 -0.50 -7.46 5.32
CA PRO A 52 0.21 -7.45 6.60
C PRO A 52 -0.68 -6.98 7.77
N TYR A 53 -1.70 -6.17 7.49
CA TYR A 53 -2.65 -5.63 8.46
C TYR A 53 -3.99 -6.36 8.45
N GLN A 54 -4.02 -7.63 8.03
CA GLN A 54 -5.23 -8.44 7.98
C GLN A 54 -5.85 -8.58 9.39
N PRO A 55 -7.03 -7.97 9.67
CA PRO A 55 -7.66 -8.09 10.99
C PRO A 55 -8.32 -9.46 11.21
N ARG A 56 -8.67 -10.17 10.13
CA ARG A 56 -9.24 -11.52 10.21
C ARG A 56 -8.14 -12.54 10.48
N THR A 57 -8.13 -13.10 11.68
CA THR A 57 -7.14 -14.10 12.11
C THR A 57 -7.66 -15.55 12.06
N TYR A 58 -8.97 -15.74 11.90
CA TYR A 58 -9.60 -17.05 11.84
C TYR A 58 -10.38 -17.24 10.53
N PHE A 59 -10.21 -18.42 9.95
CA PHE A 59 -10.92 -18.86 8.75
C PHE A 59 -11.56 -20.21 9.02
N ASN A 60 -12.81 -20.38 8.58
CA ASN A 60 -13.49 -21.68 8.66
C ASN A 60 -13.16 -22.49 7.40
N GLU A 61 -12.46 -23.60 7.59
CA GLU A 61 -12.02 -24.52 6.54
C GLU A 61 -13.16 -25.08 5.67
N GLU A 62 -14.33 -25.34 6.26
CA GLU A 62 -15.49 -25.84 5.54
C GLU A 62 -15.98 -24.79 4.53
N THR A 63 -16.16 -23.55 5.00
CA THR A 63 -16.62 -22.44 4.14
C THR A 63 -15.60 -22.07 3.05
N LEU A 64 -14.29 -22.25 3.32
CA LEU A 64 -13.26 -22.03 2.30
C LEU A 64 -13.33 -23.08 1.19
N ARG A 65 -13.59 -24.34 1.53
CA ARG A 65 -13.73 -25.43 0.54
C ARG A 65 -14.98 -25.25 -0.30
N GLU A 66 -16.09 -24.85 0.31
CA GLU A 66 -17.31 -24.52 -0.41
C GLU A 66 -17.09 -23.37 -1.39
N LEU A 67 -16.41 -22.30 -0.96
CA LEU A 67 -16.08 -21.17 -1.83
C LEU A 67 -15.16 -21.59 -2.98
N ALA A 68 -14.11 -22.35 -2.71
CA ALA A 68 -13.18 -22.83 -3.72
C ALA A 68 -13.84 -23.78 -4.73
N SER A 69 -14.91 -24.48 -4.35
CA SER A 69 -15.68 -25.33 -5.27
C SER A 69 -16.67 -24.54 -6.13
N SER A 70 -17.00 -23.30 -5.74
CA SER A 70 -17.94 -22.44 -6.44
C SER A 70 -17.27 -21.51 -7.46
N ILE A 71 -15.96 -21.34 -7.41
CA ILE A 71 -15.14 -20.49 -8.29
C ILE A 71 -14.44 -21.38 -9.31
#